data_AF-A0A9C5ZAP8-F1
#
_entry.id   AF-A0A9C5ZAP8-F1
#
_cell.length_a   1.000
_cell.length_b   1.000
_cell.length_c   1.000
_cell.angle_alpha   90.00
_cell.angle_beta   90.00
_cell.angle_gamma   90.00
#
_symmetry.space_group_name_H-M   'P 1'
#
loop_
_entity.id
_entity.type
_entity.pdbx_description
1 polymer ?
#
loop_
_entity_poly.entity_id
_entity_poly.type
_entity_poly.pdbx_seq_one_letter_code
_entity_poly.pdbx_strand_id
1 'polypeptide(L)'
;MESNIIINDEYEHLDNCIEYILENVLFKETHQDVEYMQLQDDYNSTLISKCHCSGLSCLRDVDCNHGGNYVKDSQSEELVLNPEKLQELIYECTSLCACEQKKCVNRLVQYGPRNNLKIIYSERYQSKGLTTTETIPKGAFICEYAGELLTRQEAQKRMQENDTRQRMNYVLSLCEYISNGGGTTNKVLLTTVDPSRKAIFSKNFIKAGEELCFHYNEGIIQKNQPTAQGQKGILCLCGAKNCEKYLPNFKIHFDQYT
;
A
#
# COMPACT_ATOMS: atom_id res chain seq x y z
N MET A 1 -10.20 17.74 15.66
CA MET A 1 -9.03 18.12 16.47
C MET A 1 -7.84 17.70 15.64
N GLU A 2 -7.21 18.63 14.96
CA GLU A 2 -6.18 18.33 13.95
C GLU A 2 -4.95 17.73 14.63
N SER A 3 -4.54 16.56 14.17
CA SER A 3 -3.28 15.97 14.56
C SER A 3 -2.16 16.66 13.81
N ASN A 4 -1.36 17.46 14.53
CA ASN A 4 -0.12 18.05 14.02
C ASN A 4 0.98 16.96 13.85
N ILE A 5 0.67 15.97 13.02
CA ILE A 5 1.63 15.05 12.42
C ILE A 5 2.26 15.85 11.28
N ILE A 6 3.54 16.17 11.42
CA ILE A 6 4.31 16.75 10.33
C ILE A 6 4.85 15.56 9.55
N ILE A 7 4.27 15.29 8.39
CA ILE A 7 4.85 14.38 7.40
C ILE A 7 6.09 15.09 6.85
N ASN A 8 7.27 14.56 7.17
CA ASN A 8 8.52 15.02 6.57
C ASN A 8 8.78 14.20 5.30
N ASP A 9 8.78 14.86 4.15
CA ASP A 9 9.25 14.30 2.89
C ASP A 9 10.51 15.06 2.46
N GLU A 10 11.56 14.31 2.14
CA GLU A 10 12.89 14.84 1.78
C GLU A 10 13.29 14.44 0.33
N TYR A 11 12.34 13.97 -0.50
CA TYR A 11 12.63 13.47 -1.84
C TYR A 11 12.69 14.57 -2.91
N GLU A 12 13.45 14.29 -3.97
CA GLU A 12 13.52 15.14 -5.16
C GLU A 12 12.37 14.85 -6.14
N HIS A 13 11.38 15.74 -6.22
CA HIS A 13 10.26 15.63 -7.19
C HIS A 13 10.66 16.17 -8.57
N LEU A 14 11.50 15.42 -9.29
CA LEU A 14 12.13 15.84 -10.55
C LEU A 14 11.21 15.80 -11.80
N ASP A 15 9.92 15.53 -11.66
CA ASP A 15 8.99 15.34 -12.79
C ASP A 15 7.80 16.30 -12.75
N ASN A 16 7.91 17.40 -13.49
CA ASN A 16 6.86 18.42 -13.61
C ASN A 16 5.59 17.92 -14.34
N CYS A 17 5.56 16.68 -14.83
CA CYS A 17 4.38 16.04 -15.40
C CYS A 17 3.65 15.10 -14.42
N ILE A 18 4.10 15.02 -13.16
CA ILE A 18 3.48 14.22 -12.10
C ILE A 18 3.15 15.13 -10.91
N GLU A 19 1.89 15.13 -10.47
CA GLU A 19 1.50 15.79 -9.22
C GLU A 19 1.89 14.91 -8.03
N TYR A 20 2.67 15.46 -7.09
CA TYR A 20 3.09 14.73 -5.90
C TYR A 20 2.13 14.97 -4.73
N ILE A 21 1.57 13.88 -4.21
CA ILE A 21 0.65 13.85 -3.07
C ILE A 21 1.20 12.94 -1.97
N LEU A 22 1.10 13.40 -0.71
CA LEU A 22 1.61 12.69 0.46
C LEU A 22 0.64 11.59 0.94
N GLU A 23 -0.66 11.87 0.88
CA GLU A 23 -1.76 11.01 1.32
C GLU A 23 -2.64 10.60 0.12
N ASN A 24 -3.63 9.73 0.35
CA ASN A 24 -4.59 9.35 -0.68
C ASN A 24 -5.54 10.53 -0.97
N VAL A 25 -6.01 10.65 -2.21
CA VAL A 25 -7.03 11.62 -2.61
C VAL A 25 -8.19 10.93 -3.33
N LEU A 26 -9.39 11.50 -3.27
CA LEU A 26 -10.48 11.07 -4.15
C LEU A 26 -10.20 11.52 -5.58
N PHE A 27 -10.42 10.64 -6.56
CA PHE A 27 -10.41 11.06 -7.96
C PHE A 27 -11.52 12.07 -8.25
N LYS A 28 -11.32 12.89 -9.29
CA LYS A 28 -12.27 13.94 -9.65
C LYS A 28 -13.42 13.42 -10.52
N GLU A 29 -14.47 12.91 -9.88
CA GLU A 29 -15.75 12.63 -10.55
C GLU A 29 -16.47 13.93 -10.96
N THR A 30 -17.25 13.88 -12.04
CA THR A 30 -18.04 15.00 -12.60
C THR A 30 -19.54 14.72 -12.69
N HIS A 31 -19.99 13.51 -12.33
CA HIS A 31 -21.37 13.06 -12.39
C HIS A 31 -21.91 12.64 -11.01
N GLN A 32 -23.23 12.46 -10.89
CA GLN A 32 -23.85 11.95 -9.67
C GLN A 32 -23.81 10.41 -9.64
N ASP A 33 -22.63 9.85 -9.39
CA ASP A 33 -22.46 8.41 -9.22
C ASP A 33 -22.62 7.96 -7.75
N VAL A 34 -23.20 6.77 -7.55
CA VAL A 34 -23.52 6.21 -6.23
C VAL A 34 -22.33 5.49 -5.61
N GLU A 35 -21.47 4.86 -6.42
CA GLU A 35 -20.22 4.26 -5.91
C GLU A 35 -19.26 5.35 -5.45
N TYR A 36 -19.19 6.48 -6.15
CA TYR A 36 -18.42 7.66 -5.76
C TYR A 36 -18.91 8.28 -4.44
N MET A 37 -20.23 8.38 -4.22
CA MET A 37 -20.76 8.89 -2.95
C MET A 37 -20.38 7.98 -1.77
N GLN A 38 -20.48 6.65 -1.93
CA GLN A 38 -20.02 5.70 -0.90
C GLN A 38 -18.50 5.80 -0.67
N LEU A 39 -17.71 5.92 -1.74
CA LEU A 39 -16.25 6.09 -1.66
C LEU A 39 -15.87 7.39 -0.94
N GLN A 40 -16.64 8.46 -1.12
CA GLN A 40 -16.46 9.73 -0.43
C GLN A 40 -16.81 9.63 1.07
N ASP A 41 -17.89 8.93 1.44
CA ASP A 41 -18.23 8.67 2.85
C ASP A 41 -17.17 7.78 3.53
N ASP A 42 -16.71 6.73 2.85
CA ASP A 42 -15.67 5.82 3.34
C ASP A 42 -14.31 6.53 3.50
N TYR A 43 -13.94 7.41 2.56
CA TYR A 43 -12.73 8.24 2.64
C TYR A 43 -12.74 9.23 3.82
N ASN A 44 -13.89 9.81 4.14
CA ASN A 44 -14.05 10.71 5.28
C ASN A 44 -14.29 9.97 6.61
N SER A 45 -14.28 8.63 6.62
CA SER A 45 -14.46 7.84 7.83
C SER A 45 -13.26 7.97 8.79
N THR A 46 -13.45 7.64 10.07
CA THR A 46 -12.38 7.73 11.08
C THR A 46 -12.53 6.64 12.12
N LEU A 47 -11.42 6.00 12.49
CA LEU A 47 -11.39 4.97 13.53
C LEU A 47 -11.62 5.60 14.92
N ILE A 48 -12.87 5.58 15.38
CA ILE A 48 -13.28 6.05 16.71
C ILE A 48 -12.83 5.12 17.86
N SER A 49 -12.40 3.91 17.54
CA SER A 49 -11.77 2.99 18.50
C SER A 49 -10.46 3.58 19.00
N LYS A 50 -10.30 3.68 20.32
CA LYS A 50 -9.12 4.26 20.96
C LYS A 50 -8.53 3.32 22.01
N CYS A 51 -7.21 3.26 22.10
CA CYS A 51 -6.55 2.59 23.21
C CYS A 51 -6.55 3.49 24.47
N HIS A 52 -6.60 2.86 25.64
CA HIS A 52 -6.51 3.51 26.96
C HIS A 52 -5.13 3.34 27.62
N CYS A 53 -4.14 2.94 26.82
CA CYS A 53 -2.79 2.58 27.25
C CYS A 53 -1.95 3.79 27.72
N SER A 54 -1.05 3.55 28.67
CA SER A 54 -0.01 4.49 29.09
C SER A 54 1.38 3.87 28.93
N GLY A 55 2.43 4.70 28.87
CA GLY A 55 3.79 4.24 28.65
C GLY A 55 3.94 3.40 27.36
N LEU A 56 4.54 2.21 27.49
CA LEU A 56 4.85 1.31 26.38
C LEU A 56 3.80 0.20 26.15
N SER A 57 2.63 0.23 26.80
CA SER A 57 1.61 -0.83 26.68
C SER A 57 1.06 -1.04 25.26
N CYS A 58 1.31 -0.15 24.30
CA CYS A 58 0.98 -0.39 22.89
C CYS A 58 1.94 -1.37 22.17
N LEU A 59 3.03 -1.82 22.83
CA LEU A 59 3.97 -2.81 22.29
C LEU A 59 3.35 -4.21 22.14
N ARG A 60 2.30 -4.55 22.89
CA ARG A 60 1.65 -5.86 22.86
C ARG A 60 0.16 -5.73 22.55
N ASP A 61 -0.37 -6.70 21.82
CA ASP A 61 -1.79 -6.85 21.50
C ASP A 61 -2.62 -7.20 22.75
N VAL A 62 -2.09 -8.05 23.64
CA VAL A 62 -2.72 -8.40 24.93
C VAL A 62 -2.90 -7.21 25.89
N ASP A 63 -2.11 -6.14 25.72
CA ASP A 63 -2.17 -4.91 26.52
C ASP A 63 -2.93 -3.78 25.80
N CYS A 64 -3.18 -3.92 24.50
CA CYS A 64 -3.66 -2.86 23.62
C CYS A 64 -4.39 -3.43 22.41
N ASN A 65 -5.67 -3.08 22.25
CA ASN A 65 -6.51 -3.46 21.10
C ASN A 65 -5.98 -3.01 19.72
N HIS A 66 -4.99 -2.11 19.70
CA HIS A 66 -4.29 -1.68 18.49
C HIS A 66 -2.86 -2.24 18.40
N GLY A 67 -2.30 -2.70 19.52
CA GLY A 67 -0.87 -2.92 19.71
C GLY A 67 -0.30 -4.20 19.08
N GLY A 68 0.99 -4.40 19.29
CA GLY A 68 1.72 -5.57 18.80
C GLY A 68 2.03 -5.58 17.29
N ASN A 69 1.66 -4.54 16.54
CA ASN A 69 1.96 -4.45 15.10
C ASN A 69 3.47 -4.34 14.82
N TYR A 70 4.22 -3.69 15.72
CA TYR A 70 5.64 -3.38 15.53
C TYR A 70 6.46 -3.80 16.74
N VAL A 71 7.69 -4.24 16.46
CA VAL A 71 8.75 -4.51 17.43
C VAL A 71 10.00 -3.72 17.03
N LYS A 72 10.98 -3.60 17.92
CA LYS A 72 12.30 -3.08 17.54
C LYS A 72 13.13 -4.17 16.87
N ASP A 73 13.83 -3.82 15.79
CA ASP A 73 14.93 -4.65 15.30
C ASP A 73 16.12 -4.63 16.27
N SER A 74 16.71 -5.81 16.46
CA SER A 74 17.82 -6.07 17.38
C SER A 74 19.17 -5.44 17.02
N GLN A 75 19.33 -4.90 15.80
CA GLN A 75 20.59 -4.35 15.31
C GLN A 75 20.52 -2.84 15.04
N SER A 76 19.36 -2.35 14.56
CA SER A 76 19.15 -0.93 14.25
C SER A 76 18.33 -0.16 15.28
N GLU A 77 17.64 -0.84 16.21
CA GLU A 77 16.61 -0.28 17.11
C GLU A 77 15.40 0.36 16.37
N GLU A 78 15.32 0.20 15.05
CA GLU A 78 14.22 0.68 14.19
C GLU A 78 12.93 -0.11 14.44
N LEU A 79 11.76 0.53 14.29
CA LEU A 79 10.48 -0.18 14.36
C LEU A 79 10.23 -0.97 13.07
N VAL A 80 10.09 -2.28 13.23
CA VAL A 80 9.81 -3.24 12.15
C VAL A 80 8.50 -3.98 12.41
N LEU A 81 7.83 -4.42 11.35
CA LEU A 81 6.63 -5.26 11.41
C LEU A 81 6.90 -6.50 12.27
N ASN A 82 6.04 -6.74 13.27
CA ASN A 82 6.17 -7.86 14.18
C ASN A 82 5.96 -9.20 13.46
N PRO A 83 6.99 -10.07 13.35
CA PRO A 83 6.86 -11.35 12.64
C PRO A 83 6.03 -12.39 13.40
N GLU A 84 5.72 -12.16 14.69
CA GLU A 84 4.93 -13.06 15.53
C GLU A 84 3.44 -12.72 15.53
N LYS A 85 3.04 -11.52 15.04
CA LYS A 85 1.63 -11.12 15.03
C LYS A 85 0.88 -11.76 13.85
N LEU A 86 -0.03 -12.69 14.16
CA LEU A 86 -0.85 -13.45 13.21
C LEU A 86 -2.01 -12.65 12.59
N GLN A 87 -2.14 -11.34 12.85
CA GLN A 87 -3.27 -10.54 12.39
C GLN A 87 -2.97 -9.93 11.01
N GLU A 88 -3.85 -10.17 10.04
CA GLU A 88 -3.68 -9.73 8.65
C GLU A 88 -3.86 -8.21 8.45
N LEU A 89 -4.48 -7.52 9.42
CA LEU A 89 -4.74 -6.07 9.39
C LEU A 89 -4.00 -5.34 10.53
N ILE A 90 -3.38 -4.23 10.17
CA ILE A 90 -2.64 -3.32 11.05
C ILE A 90 -3.54 -2.15 11.42
N TYR A 91 -3.73 -1.91 12.72
CA TYR A 91 -4.41 -0.73 13.25
C TYR A 91 -3.45 0.08 14.10
N GLU A 92 -2.97 1.22 13.58
CA GLU A 92 -2.15 2.14 14.36
C GLU A 92 -2.98 2.93 15.38
N CYS A 93 -2.31 3.43 16.42
CA CYS A 93 -2.96 4.33 17.37
C CYS A 93 -3.22 5.69 16.71
N THR A 94 -4.46 6.16 16.77
CA THR A 94 -4.91 7.46 16.22
C THR A 94 -4.71 8.61 17.22
N SER A 95 -5.00 9.86 16.83
CA SER A 95 -5.01 11.01 17.74
C SER A 95 -6.06 10.94 18.86
N LEU A 96 -7.02 10.01 18.76
CA LEU A 96 -8.02 9.75 19.81
C LEU A 96 -7.51 8.83 20.94
N CYS A 97 -6.35 8.20 20.75
CA CYS A 97 -5.75 7.25 21.69
C CYS A 97 -5.05 7.95 22.87
N ALA A 98 -5.18 7.38 24.08
CA ALA A 98 -4.60 7.95 25.31
C ALA A 98 -3.06 7.80 25.41
N CYS A 99 -2.45 6.96 24.57
CA CYS A 99 -1.01 6.76 24.50
C CYS A 99 -0.27 8.06 24.13
N GLU A 100 0.88 8.32 24.75
CA GLU A 100 1.70 9.49 24.41
C GLU A 100 2.21 9.39 22.97
N GLN A 101 1.78 10.32 22.10
CA GLN A 101 2.04 10.24 20.65
C GLN A 101 3.52 10.00 20.30
N LYS A 102 4.45 10.73 20.95
CA LYS A 102 5.90 10.62 20.67
C LYS A 102 6.60 9.41 21.30
N LYS A 103 5.89 8.57 22.07
CA LYS A 103 6.44 7.35 22.69
C LYS A 103 5.66 6.08 22.33
N CYS A 104 4.54 6.21 21.62
CA CYS A 104 3.72 5.08 21.22
C CYS A 104 4.39 4.33 20.06
N VAL A 105 4.93 3.15 20.34
CA VAL A 105 5.52 2.25 19.34
C VAL A 105 4.52 1.72 18.30
N ASN A 106 3.21 1.96 18.49
CA ASN A 106 2.15 1.59 17.56
C ASN A 106 1.76 2.76 16.64
N ARG A 107 2.76 3.48 16.16
CA ARG A 107 2.69 4.59 15.20
C ARG A 107 3.98 4.58 14.38
N LEU A 108 3.87 4.30 13.08
CA LEU A 108 5.00 4.18 12.17
C LEU A 108 4.62 4.67 10.77
N VAL A 109 3.60 4.06 10.18
CA VAL A 109 3.09 4.40 8.83
C VAL A 109 2.56 5.84 8.81
N GLN A 110 1.84 6.25 9.86
CA GLN A 110 1.29 7.61 9.97
C GLN A 110 2.32 8.75 10.03
N TYR A 111 3.62 8.46 10.09
CA TYR A 111 4.67 9.49 10.07
C TYR A 111 5.22 9.80 8.68
N GLY A 112 4.71 9.12 7.64
CA GLY A 112 5.18 9.27 6.27
C GLY A 112 6.32 8.32 5.93
N PRO A 113 6.81 8.37 4.67
CA PRO A 113 7.73 7.38 4.14
C PRO A 113 9.17 7.58 4.67
N ARG A 114 10.01 6.52 4.68
CA ARG A 114 11.35 6.60 5.27
C ARG A 114 12.28 7.55 4.51
N ASN A 115 13.15 8.27 5.21
CA ASN A 115 14.19 9.11 4.61
C ASN A 115 15.16 8.27 3.73
N ASN A 116 16.10 8.92 3.04
CA ASN A 116 17.18 8.25 2.30
C ASN A 116 16.78 7.39 1.08
N LEU A 117 15.50 7.36 0.66
CA LEU A 117 15.11 6.82 -0.65
C LEU A 117 15.46 7.80 -1.80
N LYS A 118 15.73 7.26 -2.99
CA LYS A 118 16.06 8.04 -4.20
C LYS A 118 15.44 7.45 -5.46
N ILE A 119 14.96 8.32 -6.35
CA ILE A 119 14.59 7.96 -7.72
C ILE A 119 15.85 7.78 -8.55
N ILE A 120 15.92 6.70 -9.34
CA ILE A 120 17.00 6.42 -10.29
C ILE A 120 16.42 6.14 -11.68
N TYR A 121 17.26 6.24 -12.71
CA TYR A 121 16.98 5.57 -13.99
C TYR A 121 17.57 4.17 -13.92
N SER A 122 16.76 3.12 -14.13
CA SER A 122 17.22 1.74 -14.09
C SER A 122 17.52 1.26 -15.50
N GLU A 123 18.80 1.16 -15.84
CA GLU A 123 19.31 0.62 -17.12
C GLU A 123 18.74 -0.77 -17.46
N ARG A 124 18.34 -1.56 -16.44
CA ARG A 124 17.71 -2.87 -16.63
C ARG A 124 16.29 -2.76 -17.17
N TYR A 125 15.50 -1.82 -16.63
CA TYR A 125 14.08 -1.66 -16.94
C TYR A 125 13.81 -0.59 -17.99
N GLN A 126 14.83 0.23 -18.31
CA GLN A 126 14.74 1.43 -19.16
C GLN A 126 13.69 2.44 -18.68
N SER A 127 13.41 2.41 -17.38
CA SER A 127 12.38 3.19 -16.70
C SER A 127 12.96 3.92 -15.48
N LYS A 128 12.14 4.76 -14.84
CA LYS A 128 12.39 5.17 -13.46
C LYS A 128 12.31 3.94 -12.54
N GLY A 129 13.13 3.94 -11.50
CA GLY A 129 13.16 2.96 -10.41
C GLY A 129 13.40 3.68 -9.08
N LEU A 130 13.29 2.94 -7.98
CA LEU A 130 13.46 3.46 -6.61
C LEU A 130 14.58 2.70 -5.92
N THR A 131 15.46 3.39 -5.19
CA THR A 131 16.53 2.78 -4.39
C THR A 131 16.64 3.46 -3.03
N THR A 132 17.50 2.93 -2.15
CA THR A 132 17.83 3.47 -0.83
C THR A 132 19.31 3.79 -0.75
N THR A 133 19.69 4.84 -0.02
CA THR A 133 21.09 5.16 0.30
C THR A 133 21.57 4.57 1.63
N GLU A 134 20.70 3.85 2.34
CA GLU A 134 20.98 3.16 3.61
C GLU A 134 20.58 1.67 3.56
N THR A 135 21.07 0.88 4.51
CA THR A 135 20.62 -0.51 4.72
C THR A 135 19.28 -0.54 5.45
N ILE A 136 18.28 -1.24 4.90
CA ILE A 136 16.94 -1.37 5.49
C ILE A 136 16.83 -2.76 6.16
N PRO A 137 16.53 -2.83 7.47
CA PRO A 137 16.34 -4.10 8.17
C PRO A 137 15.02 -4.76 7.76
N LYS A 138 14.97 -6.10 7.78
CA LYS A 138 13.77 -6.85 7.35
C LYS A 138 12.56 -6.48 8.22
N GLY A 139 11.43 -6.20 7.56
CA GLY A 139 10.17 -5.84 8.22
C GLY A 139 10.03 -4.34 8.48
N ALA A 140 11.08 -3.55 8.31
CA ALA A 140 10.98 -2.10 8.34
C ALA A 140 9.97 -1.60 7.31
N PHE A 141 9.25 -0.55 7.69
CA PHE A 141 8.47 0.24 6.77
C PHE A 141 9.39 0.89 5.73
N ILE A 142 9.05 0.76 4.44
CA ILE A 142 9.82 1.42 3.38
C ILE A 142 9.20 2.78 3.16
N CYS A 143 8.00 2.79 2.61
CA CYS A 143 7.32 4.02 2.31
C CYS A 143 5.83 3.76 2.39
N GLU A 144 5.12 4.82 2.82
CA GLU A 144 3.76 4.94 2.38
C GLU A 144 3.78 4.95 0.88
N TYR A 145 2.66 4.48 0.43
CA TYR A 145 2.40 4.45 -0.95
C TYR A 145 0.88 4.83 -0.83
N ALA A 146 0.47 5.98 -1.38
CA ALA A 146 -0.88 6.56 -1.36
C ALA A 146 -1.20 7.30 -2.69
N GLY A 147 -2.45 7.30 -3.17
CA GLY A 147 -2.80 7.68 -4.55
C GLY A 147 -4.26 8.14 -4.78
N GLU A 148 -4.72 8.16 -6.04
CA GLU A 148 -6.14 8.42 -6.36
C GLU A 148 -6.98 7.18 -6.02
N LEU A 149 -7.88 7.29 -5.04
CA LEU A 149 -8.90 6.28 -4.78
C LEU A 149 -9.92 6.31 -5.92
N LEU A 150 -10.26 5.15 -6.49
CA LEU A 150 -11.17 5.02 -7.64
C LEU A 150 -12.42 4.18 -7.33
N THR A 151 -13.52 4.48 -8.02
CA THR A 151 -14.63 3.53 -8.23
C THR A 151 -14.19 2.35 -9.11
N ARG A 152 -14.90 1.23 -9.04
CA ARG A 152 -14.73 0.08 -9.96
C ARG A 152 -14.81 0.53 -11.42
N GLN A 153 -15.76 1.42 -11.73
CA GLN A 153 -15.98 1.91 -13.10
C GLN A 153 -14.81 2.74 -13.63
N GLU A 154 -14.31 3.71 -12.86
CA GLU A 154 -13.16 4.54 -13.29
C GLU A 154 -11.90 3.68 -13.43
N ALA A 155 -11.69 2.72 -12.51
CA ALA A 155 -10.58 1.78 -12.60
C ALA A 155 -10.63 0.94 -13.90
N GLN A 156 -11.78 0.34 -14.24
CA GLN A 156 -11.94 -0.39 -15.51
C GLN A 156 -11.63 0.50 -16.72
N LYS A 157 -12.13 1.73 -16.73
CA LYS A 157 -11.89 2.72 -17.79
C LYS A 157 -10.40 3.04 -17.95
N ARG A 158 -9.69 3.39 -16.87
CA ARG A 158 -8.25 3.70 -16.92
C ARG A 158 -7.41 2.51 -17.38
N MET A 159 -7.73 1.30 -16.89
CA MET A 159 -7.07 0.07 -17.32
C MET A 159 -7.25 -0.16 -18.83
N GLN A 160 -8.48 -0.07 -19.35
CA GLN A 160 -8.77 -0.25 -20.77
C GLN A 160 -8.11 0.82 -21.64
N GLU A 161 -8.07 2.08 -21.20
CA GLU A 161 -7.37 3.16 -21.89
C GLU A 161 -5.85 2.94 -21.94
N ASN A 162 -5.24 2.42 -20.86
CA ASN A 162 -3.81 2.11 -20.81
C ASN A 162 -3.46 0.89 -21.67
N ASP A 163 -4.24 -0.19 -21.62
CA ASP A 163 -4.12 -1.36 -22.53
C ASP A 163 -4.19 -0.91 -24.00
N THR A 164 -5.21 -0.13 -24.35
CA THR A 164 -5.45 0.34 -25.74
C THR A 164 -4.30 1.22 -26.24
N ARG A 165 -3.69 2.02 -25.36
CA ARG A 165 -2.55 2.90 -25.69
C ARG A 165 -1.18 2.26 -25.45
N GLN A 166 -1.13 0.99 -25.05
CA GLN A 166 0.10 0.25 -24.69
C GLN A 166 0.97 1.00 -23.65
N ARG A 167 0.31 1.58 -22.64
CA ARG A 167 0.94 2.29 -21.51
C ARG A 167 1.18 1.36 -20.34
N MET A 168 2.07 1.76 -19.43
CA MET A 168 2.13 1.18 -18.09
C MET A 168 0.78 1.39 -17.39
N ASN A 169 0.33 0.35 -16.71
CA ASN A 169 -0.84 0.38 -15.84
C ASN A 169 -0.33 0.24 -14.39
N TYR A 170 -0.81 1.10 -13.50
CA TYR A 170 -0.39 1.09 -12.10
C TYR A 170 -1.55 0.75 -11.13
N VAL A 171 -2.80 0.74 -11.61
CA VAL A 171 -4.02 0.50 -10.82
C VAL A 171 -3.89 -0.76 -9.95
N LEU A 172 -4.11 -0.60 -8.65
CA LEU A 172 -4.01 -1.64 -7.63
C LEU A 172 -5.32 -1.71 -6.83
N SER A 173 -6.03 -2.83 -6.95
CA SER A 173 -7.17 -3.17 -6.11
C SER A 173 -6.76 -4.10 -4.97
N LEU A 174 -7.06 -3.70 -3.73
CA LEU A 174 -6.96 -4.57 -2.56
C LEU A 174 -8.35 -5.10 -2.20
N CYS A 175 -8.45 -6.41 -1.94
CA CYS A 175 -9.67 -7.07 -1.46
C CYS A 175 -9.45 -7.59 -0.04
N GLU A 176 -10.07 -6.95 0.95
CA GLU A 176 -10.01 -7.33 2.35
C GLU A 176 -11.24 -8.18 2.71
N TYR A 177 -11.01 -9.44 3.13
CA TYR A 177 -12.06 -10.42 3.38
C TYR A 177 -12.47 -10.45 4.86
N ILE A 178 -13.55 -9.75 5.19
CA ILE A 178 -14.08 -9.69 6.56
C ILE A 178 -14.98 -10.91 6.81
N SER A 179 -14.47 -11.86 7.60
CA SER A 179 -15.24 -13.04 8.01
C SER A 179 -16.19 -12.69 9.17
N ASN A 180 -17.49 -12.70 8.89
CA ASN A 180 -18.53 -12.59 9.90
C ASN A 180 -18.71 -13.97 10.56
N GLY A 181 -18.16 -14.15 11.77
CA GLY A 181 -17.98 -15.45 12.44
C GLY A 181 -19.26 -16.24 12.72
N GLY A 182 -19.81 -16.89 11.69
CA GLY A 182 -21.05 -17.67 11.71
C GLY A 182 -21.91 -17.59 10.44
N GLY A 183 -21.59 -16.72 9.47
CA GLY A 183 -22.35 -16.55 8.23
C GLY A 183 -21.65 -17.06 6.97
N THR A 184 -22.41 -17.54 5.99
CA THR A 184 -21.90 -18.10 4.71
C THR A 184 -21.36 -17.06 3.73
N THR A 185 -21.34 -15.78 4.09
CA THR A 185 -20.92 -14.65 3.25
C THR A 185 -19.87 -13.80 3.96
N ASN A 186 -18.64 -13.83 3.45
CA ASN A 186 -17.59 -12.88 3.81
C ASN A 186 -17.92 -11.53 3.18
N LYS A 187 -17.87 -10.42 3.95
CA LYS A 187 -17.93 -9.09 3.34
C LYS A 187 -16.56 -8.80 2.74
N VAL A 188 -16.50 -8.50 1.44
CA VAL A 188 -15.28 -7.99 0.82
C VAL A 188 -15.32 -6.46 0.88
N LEU A 189 -14.34 -5.86 1.55
CA LEU A 189 -14.02 -4.44 1.33
C LEU A 189 -13.04 -4.38 0.14
N LEU A 190 -13.39 -3.57 -0.86
CA LEU A 190 -12.59 -3.37 -2.06
C LEU A 190 -12.10 -1.93 -2.07
N THR A 191 -10.79 -1.73 -2.00
CA THR A 191 -10.19 -0.40 -2.16
C THR A 191 -9.26 -0.40 -3.35
N THR A 192 -9.74 0.18 -4.45
CA THR A 192 -8.96 0.41 -5.66
C THR A 192 -8.28 1.77 -5.60
N VAL A 193 -6.98 1.77 -5.87
CA VAL A 193 -6.17 2.98 -5.97
C VAL A 193 -5.51 2.96 -7.34
N ASP A 194 -5.66 4.01 -8.14
CA ASP A 194 -4.70 4.30 -9.18
C ASP A 194 -3.57 5.09 -8.53
N PRO A 195 -2.42 4.45 -8.27
CA PRO A 195 -1.35 5.09 -7.54
C PRO A 195 -0.87 6.32 -8.31
N SER A 196 -0.82 7.47 -7.66
CA SER A 196 0.51 7.90 -7.25
C SER A 196 1.25 6.79 -6.51
N ARG A 197 0.64 6.18 -5.46
CA ARG A 197 1.21 5.04 -4.70
C ARG A 197 0.11 4.19 -3.88
N LYS A 198 0.39 3.01 -3.22
CA LYS A 198 -0.42 2.26 -2.14
C LYS A 198 0.38 1.32 -1.12
N ALA A 199 0.41 1.55 0.22
CA ALA A 199 1.44 1.23 1.29
C ALA A 199 2.36 -0.05 1.27
N ILE A 200 3.67 0.09 1.62
CA ILE A 200 4.72 -0.96 1.43
C ILE A 200 5.72 -1.17 2.61
N PHE A 201 6.00 -2.44 2.94
CA PHE A 201 7.03 -2.89 3.91
C PHE A 201 8.14 -3.75 3.27
N SER A 202 9.31 -3.84 3.93
CA SER A 202 10.47 -4.61 3.47
C SER A 202 10.36 -6.12 3.76
N LYS A 203 10.20 -6.93 2.70
CA LYS A 203 10.07 -8.40 2.81
C LYS A 203 11.39 -9.11 3.19
N ASN A 204 12.52 -8.47 2.91
CA ASN A 204 13.88 -8.96 3.14
C ASN A 204 14.75 -7.81 3.73
N PHE A 205 15.96 -8.14 4.18
CA PHE A 205 17.02 -7.14 4.38
C PHE A 205 17.46 -6.58 3.01
N ILE A 206 17.65 -5.27 2.92
CA ILE A 206 18.00 -4.56 1.67
C ILE A 206 19.25 -3.71 1.92
N LYS A 207 20.21 -3.70 0.99
CA LYS A 207 21.42 -2.88 1.10
C LYS A 207 21.25 -1.50 0.47
N ALA A 208 22.05 -0.54 0.95
CA ALA A 208 22.27 0.72 0.26
C ALA A 208 22.65 0.46 -1.23
N GLY A 209 21.95 1.13 -2.15
CA GLY A 209 22.12 1.00 -3.60
C GLY A 209 21.39 -0.18 -4.25
N GLU A 210 20.64 -1.01 -3.51
CA GLU A 210 19.77 -2.03 -4.12
C GLU A 210 18.45 -1.39 -4.62
N GLU A 211 17.97 -1.83 -5.79
CA GLU A 211 16.73 -1.32 -6.38
C GLU A 211 15.51 -2.00 -5.73
N LEU A 212 14.56 -1.19 -5.27
CA LEU A 212 13.36 -1.62 -4.56
C LEU A 212 12.33 -2.15 -5.55
N CYS A 213 11.94 -3.41 -5.38
CA CYS A 213 10.96 -4.09 -6.22
C CYS A 213 9.94 -4.82 -5.34
N PHE A 214 8.65 -4.65 -5.63
CA PHE A 214 7.56 -5.45 -5.08
C PHE A 214 6.93 -6.32 -6.17
N HIS A 215 6.17 -7.35 -5.79
CA HIS A 215 5.54 -8.27 -6.73
C HIS A 215 4.10 -7.83 -7.02
N TYR A 216 3.82 -7.38 -8.24
CA TYR A 216 2.52 -6.87 -8.71
C TYR A 216 1.34 -7.87 -8.65
N ASN A 217 1.55 -9.07 -8.11
CA ASN A 217 0.54 -10.12 -7.95
C ASN A 217 0.70 -10.88 -6.62
N GLU A 218 0.92 -10.18 -5.50
CA GLU A 218 0.69 -10.77 -4.17
C GLU A 218 -0.79 -10.63 -3.80
N GLY A 219 -1.60 -11.67 -4.07
CA GLY A 219 -2.99 -11.76 -3.57
C GLY A 219 -3.96 -12.53 -4.47
N ILE A 220 -4.04 -12.21 -5.77
CA ILE A 220 -5.11 -12.72 -6.65
C ILE A 220 -4.67 -13.97 -7.41
N ILE A 221 -4.84 -15.14 -6.78
CA ILE A 221 -4.53 -16.44 -7.39
C ILE A 221 -5.67 -16.90 -8.31
N GLN A 222 -5.72 -16.39 -9.54
CA GLN A 222 -6.40 -17.07 -10.66
C GLN A 222 -5.38 -17.59 -11.67
N LYS A 223 -4.77 -18.74 -11.33
CA LYS A 223 -3.72 -19.42 -12.13
C LYS A 223 -4.13 -19.87 -13.55
N ASN A 224 -5.39 -19.68 -13.95
CA ASN A 224 -5.97 -20.22 -15.19
C ASN A 224 -6.89 -19.21 -15.92
N GLN A 225 -6.48 -17.95 -16.08
CA GLN A 225 -6.98 -17.14 -17.19
C GLN A 225 -5.92 -17.11 -18.30
N PRO A 226 -6.16 -17.74 -19.47
CA PRO A 226 -5.26 -17.58 -20.60
C PRO A 226 -5.29 -16.11 -21.05
N THR A 227 -4.12 -15.52 -21.30
CA THR A 227 -4.00 -14.24 -22.00
C THR A 227 -4.88 -14.28 -23.25
N ALA A 228 -5.79 -13.32 -23.41
CA ALA A 228 -6.75 -13.33 -24.51
C ALA A 228 -6.01 -13.51 -25.85
N GLN A 229 -6.39 -14.55 -26.60
CA GLN A 229 -5.54 -15.16 -27.63
C GLN A 229 -5.05 -14.13 -28.66
N GLY A 230 -3.78 -13.71 -28.52
CA GLY A 230 -3.13 -12.72 -29.38
C GLY A 230 -2.58 -11.47 -28.67
N GLN A 231 -3.02 -11.16 -27.44
CA GLN A 231 -2.44 -10.02 -26.69
C GLN A 231 -1.03 -10.33 -26.19
N LYS A 232 -0.06 -9.50 -26.61
CA LYS A 232 1.31 -9.51 -26.07
C LYS A 232 1.32 -8.76 -24.73
N GLY A 233 1.55 -9.48 -23.63
CA GLY A 233 1.81 -8.85 -22.33
C GLY A 233 3.15 -8.10 -22.32
N ILE A 234 3.30 -7.15 -21.38
CA ILE A 234 4.58 -6.45 -21.16
C ILE A 234 5.61 -7.46 -20.65
N LEU A 235 6.82 -7.47 -21.21
CA LEU A 235 7.88 -8.42 -20.83
C LEU A 235 8.46 -8.08 -19.45
N CYS A 236 8.60 -9.08 -18.58
CA CYS A 236 9.19 -8.91 -17.25
C CYS A 236 10.72 -9.08 -17.31
N LEU A 237 11.44 -8.01 -17.00
CA LEU A 237 12.91 -7.93 -17.09
C LEU A 237 13.62 -8.18 -15.75
N CYS A 238 12.92 -8.65 -14.71
CA CYS A 238 13.45 -8.68 -13.33
C CYS A 238 14.68 -9.58 -13.12
N GLY A 239 14.93 -10.53 -14.01
CA GLY A 239 16.08 -11.45 -13.94
C GLY A 239 15.96 -12.56 -12.88
N ALA A 240 14.85 -12.63 -12.14
CA ALA A 240 14.64 -13.66 -11.12
C ALA A 240 14.57 -15.07 -11.72
N LYS A 241 15.14 -16.06 -11.02
CA LYS A 241 15.18 -17.47 -11.48
C LYS A 241 13.77 -18.07 -11.71
N ASN A 242 12.79 -17.62 -10.92
CA ASN A 242 11.38 -18.00 -10.95
C ASN A 242 10.49 -16.99 -11.71
N CYS A 243 11.06 -16.13 -12.56
CA CYS A 243 10.31 -15.12 -13.31
C CYS A 243 9.32 -15.74 -14.32
N GLU A 244 8.05 -15.34 -14.23
CA GLU A 244 6.92 -15.73 -15.11
C GLU A 244 6.98 -15.12 -16.54
N LYS A 245 8.11 -14.49 -16.90
CA LYS A 245 8.47 -13.87 -18.19
C LYS A 245 7.68 -12.64 -18.61
N TYR A 246 6.45 -12.48 -18.16
CA TYR A 246 5.62 -11.30 -18.42
C TYR A 246 5.21 -10.62 -17.12
N LEU A 247 4.92 -9.32 -17.18
CA LEU A 247 4.23 -8.65 -16.08
C LEU A 247 2.78 -9.14 -16.04
N PRO A 248 2.15 -9.22 -14.85
CA PRO A 248 0.77 -9.70 -14.74
C PRO A 248 -0.18 -8.72 -15.45
N ASN A 249 -0.84 -9.18 -16.52
CA ASN A 249 -1.93 -8.44 -17.15
C ASN A 249 -3.26 -9.13 -16.78
N PHE A 250 -3.95 -8.56 -15.81
CA PHE A 250 -5.26 -9.01 -15.36
C PHE A 250 -6.34 -8.02 -15.74
N LYS A 251 -7.47 -8.54 -16.23
CA LYS A 251 -8.75 -7.85 -16.07
C LYS A 251 -9.19 -8.05 -14.62
N ILE A 252 -9.48 -6.96 -13.90
CA ILE A 252 -10.07 -7.08 -12.56
C ILE A 252 -11.56 -7.35 -12.74
N HIS A 253 -11.95 -8.61 -12.47
CA HIS A 253 -13.32 -9.09 -12.59
C HIS A 253 -14.13 -8.67 -11.36
N PHE A 254 -14.52 -7.40 -11.30
CA PHE A 254 -15.26 -6.81 -10.18
C PHE A 254 -16.60 -7.53 -9.89
N ASP A 255 -17.16 -8.21 -10.89
CA ASP A 255 -18.36 -9.08 -10.84
C ASP A 255 -18.22 -10.28 -9.87
N GLN A 256 -17.02 -10.57 -9.37
CA GLN A 256 -16.76 -11.64 -8.38
C GLN A 256 -16.77 -11.14 -6.94
N TYR A 257 -17.11 -9.86 -6.73
CA TYR A 257 -17.11 -9.16 -5.44
C TYR A 257 -18.43 -8.40 -5.23
N THR A 258 -19.54 -9.13 -5.36
CA THR A 258 -20.94 -8.70 -5.18
C THR A 258 -21.69 -9.67 -4.28
#